data_AF-A0A3M1AA29-F1
#
_entry.id   AF-A0A3M1AA29-F1
#
_cell.length_a   1.000
_cell.length_b   1.000
_cell.length_c   1.000
_cell.angle_alpha   90.00
_cell.angle_beta   90.00
_cell.angle_gamma   90.00
#
_symmetry.space_group_name_H-M   'P 1'
#
loop_
_entity.id
_entity.type
_entity.pdbx_description
1 polymer ?
#
loop_
_entity_poly.entity_id
_entity_poly.type
_entity_poly.pdbx_seq_one_letter_code
_entity_poly.pdbx_strand_id
1 'polypeptide(L)'
;MIEAERSVAVGELEDLLERERRALLAARFDLLERLADEKQRLVSTVARMRPTKATLERLDALARRNAALFRASLAGIGRARDRALAIAGAAELRTYDREGRLHRSEAPVRSRLSRRA
;
A
#
# COMPACT_ATOMS: atom_id res chain seq x y z
N MET A 1 21.73 28.93 17.76
CA MET A 1 20.61 28.14 18.30
C MET A 1 19.54 27.86 17.24
N ILE A 2 19.08 28.87 16.49
CA ILE A 2 18.02 28.74 15.46
C ILE A 2 18.35 27.75 14.32
N GLU A 3 19.61 27.66 13.88
CA GLU A 3 19.99 26.71 12.82
C GLU A 3 19.98 25.25 13.29
N ALA A 4 20.35 24.99 14.54
CA ALA A 4 20.34 23.64 15.10
C ALA A 4 18.90 23.13 15.24
N GLU A 5 17.99 23.96 15.75
CA GLU A 5 16.56 23.61 15.84
C GLU A 5 15.95 23.38 14.45
N ARG A 6 16.33 24.19 13.45
CA ARG A 6 15.90 23.98 12.06
C ARG A 6 16.37 22.64 11.51
N SER A 7 17.63 22.28 11.75
CA SER A 7 18.21 21.02 11.30
C SER A 7 17.47 19.82 11.92
N VAL A 8 17.16 19.89 13.21
CA VAL A 8 16.44 18.83 13.93
C VAL A 8 15.03 18.63 13.36
N ALA A 9 14.24 19.70 13.21
CA ALA A 9 12.88 19.58 12.68
C ALA A 9 12.84 19.07 11.23
N VAL A 10 13.84 19.41 10.43
CA VAL A 10 13.99 18.86 9.07
C VAL A 10 14.34 17.38 9.12
N GLY A 11 15.27 16.96 9.98
CA GLY A 11 15.62 15.55 10.16
C GLY A 11 14.43 14.71 10.64
N GLU A 12 13.64 15.22 11.59
CA GLU A 12 12.43 14.54 12.06
C GLU A 12 11.40 14.33 10.95
N LEU A 13 11.25 15.30 10.05
CA LEU A 13 10.36 15.18 8.89
C LEU A 13 10.92 14.18 7.86
N GLU A 14 12.23 14.17 7.61
CA GLU A 14 12.87 13.18 6.74
C GLU A 14 12.68 11.75 7.29
N ASP A 15 12.88 11.56 8.61
CA ASP A 15 12.65 10.30 9.30
C ASP A 15 11.19 9.87 9.27
N LEU A 16 10.25 10.81 9.37
CA LEU A 16 8.83 10.54 9.21
C LEU A 16 8.53 10.03 7.80
N LEU A 17 9.07 10.67 6.76
CA LEU A 17 8.87 10.24 5.37
C LEU A 17 9.47 8.85 5.12
N GLU A 18 10.58 8.49 5.76
CA GLU A 18 11.13 7.14 5.66
C GLU A 18 10.30 6.11 6.45
N ARG A 19 9.69 6.50 7.57
CA ARG A 19 8.71 5.66 8.30
C ARG A 19 7.45 5.41 7.46
N GLU A 20 6.92 6.44 6.81
CA GLU A 20 5.80 6.30 5.85
C GLU A 20 6.15 5.30 4.74
N ARG A 21 7.36 5.40 4.17
CA ARG A 21 7.83 4.48 3.13
C ARG A 21 7.82 3.03 3.61
N ARG A 22 8.37 2.78 4.80
CA ARG A 22 8.41 1.45 5.42
C ARG A 22 7.00 0.93 5.73
N ALA A 23 6.10 1.78 6.19
CA ALA A 23 4.70 1.40 6.43
C ALA A 23 3.98 1.03 5.13
N LEU A 24 4.18 1.82 4.07
CA LEU A 24 3.63 1.57 2.74
C LEU A 24 4.08 0.24 2.14
N LEU A 25 5.38 -0.07 2.23
CA LEU A 25 5.93 -1.34 1.74
C LEU A 25 5.44 -2.53 2.57
N ALA A 26 5.19 -2.34 3.86
CA ALA A 26 4.66 -3.36 4.75
C ALA A 26 3.13 -3.47 4.72
N ALA A 27 2.44 -2.70 3.86
CA ALA A 27 0.98 -2.61 3.82
C ALA A 27 0.31 -2.28 5.17
N ARG A 28 1.01 -1.54 6.05
CA ARG A 28 0.51 -1.10 7.36
C ARG A 28 -0.20 0.24 7.23
N PHE A 29 -1.38 0.22 6.63
CA PHE A 29 -2.18 1.43 6.37
C PHE A 29 -2.74 2.07 7.65
N ASP A 30 -2.95 1.27 8.68
CA ASP A 30 -3.32 1.70 10.03
C ASP A 30 -2.30 2.69 10.63
N LEU A 31 -1.01 2.48 10.34
CA LEU A 31 0.05 3.37 10.80
C LEU A 31 0.12 4.67 9.98
N LEU A 32 -0.31 4.66 8.72
CA LEU A 32 -0.27 5.85 7.86
C LEU A 32 -1.21 6.95 8.34
N GLU A 33 -2.36 6.59 8.91
CA GLU A 33 -3.30 7.55 9.49
C GLU A 33 -2.67 8.30 10.67
N ARG A 34 -1.98 7.59 11.56
CA ARG A 34 -1.24 8.19 12.69
C ARG A 34 -0.08 9.07 12.23
N LEU A 35 0.62 8.65 11.17
CA LEU A 35 1.73 9.41 10.60
C LEU A 35 1.27 10.70 9.89
N ALA A 36 0.03 10.76 9.39
CA ALA A 36 -0.52 11.95 8.73
C ALA A 36 -0.60 13.15 9.69
N ASP A 37 -1.08 12.94 10.92
CA ASP A 37 -1.18 14.00 11.93
C ASP A 37 0.21 14.50 12.38
N GLU A 38 1.16 13.59 12.55
CA GLU A 38 2.55 13.92 12.88
C GLU A 38 3.21 14.70 11.73
N LYS A 39 2.97 14.30 10.48
CA LYS A 39 3.45 14.99 9.29
C LYS A 39 2.91 16.40 9.18
N GLN A 40 1.61 16.61 9.40
CA GLN A 40 1.00 17.93 9.31
C GLN A 40 1.62 18.91 10.33
N ARG A 41 1.88 18.43 11.55
CA ARG A 41 2.55 19.20 12.60
C ARG A 41 3.99 19.54 12.23
N LEU A 42 4.78 18.56 11.78
CA LEU A 42 6.18 18.77 11.39
C LEU A 42 6.31 19.68 10.18
N VAL A 43 5.47 19.52 9.15
CA VAL A 43 5.43 20.42 7.99
C VAL A 43 5.14 21.86 8.41
N SER A 44 4.19 22.06 9.32
CA SER A 44 3.86 23.40 9.83
C SER A 44 5.02 24.01 10.63
N THR A 45 5.75 23.20 11.39
CA THR A 45 6.96 23.63 12.11
C THR A 45 8.08 23.99 11.15
N VAL A 46 8.40 23.12 10.20
CA VAL A 46 9.42 23.35 9.17
C VAL A 46 9.08 24.60 8.35
N ALA A 47 7.82 24.79 7.93
CA ALA A 47 7.40 25.97 7.16
C ALA A 47 7.67 27.29 7.90
N ARG A 48 7.36 27.36 9.21
CA ARG A 48 7.64 28.54 10.04
C ARG A 48 9.12 28.84 10.15
N MET A 49 9.96 27.82 10.03
CA MET A 49 11.41 27.97 10.09
C MET A 49 12.00 28.53 8.80
N ARG A 50 11.26 28.71 7.69
CA ARG A 50 11.74 29.23 6.39
C ARG A 50 12.91 28.42 5.79
N PRO A 51 12.71 27.13 5.49
CA PRO A 51 13.77 26.22 5.03
C PRO A 51 14.43 26.73 3.73
N THR A 52 15.66 26.30 3.49
CA THR A 52 16.35 26.64 2.25
C THR A 52 15.72 25.89 1.07
N LYS A 53 15.92 26.41 -0.14
CA LYS A 53 15.44 25.76 -1.38
C LYS A 53 15.94 24.31 -1.48
N ALA A 54 17.22 24.07 -1.19
CA ALA A 54 17.81 22.74 -1.21
C ALA A 54 17.14 21.77 -0.24
N THR A 55 16.77 22.23 0.96
CA THR A 55 16.02 21.41 1.93
C THR A 55 14.62 21.09 1.41
N LEU A 56 13.92 22.07 0.82
CA LEU A 56 12.59 21.84 0.24
C LEU A 56 12.63 20.85 -0.92
N GLU A 57 13.63 20.94 -1.79
CA GLU A 57 13.82 20.00 -2.91
C GLU A 57 14.03 18.55 -2.42
N ARG A 58 14.83 18.37 -1.36
CA ARG A 58 15.01 17.04 -0.74
C ARG A 58 13.71 16.49 -0.16
N LEU A 59 12.99 17.30 0.62
CA LEU A 59 11.71 16.90 1.21
C LEU A 59 10.65 16.59 0.15
N ASP A 60 10.58 17.38 -0.93
CA ASP A 60 9.67 17.14 -2.04
C ASP A 60 9.99 15.83 -2.76
N ALA A 61 11.28 15.54 -2.99
CA ALA A 61 11.69 14.27 -3.61
C ALA A 61 11.25 13.06 -2.77
N LEU A 62 11.45 13.10 -1.45
CA LEU A 62 11.00 12.06 -0.52
C LEU A 62 9.47 11.92 -0.53
N ALA A 63 8.74 13.04 -0.46
CA ALA A 63 7.28 13.05 -0.47
C ALA A 63 6.70 12.50 -1.79
N ARG A 64 7.26 12.91 -2.94
CA ARG A 64 6.85 12.41 -4.26
C ARG A 64 7.05 10.91 -4.41
N ARG A 65 8.17 10.38 -3.90
CA ARG A 65 8.44 8.95 -3.87
C ARG A 65 7.37 8.20 -3.08
N ASN A 66 7.01 8.68 -1.90
CA ASN A 66 5.95 8.07 -1.09
C ASN A 66 4.59 8.15 -1.78
N ALA A 67 4.26 9.29 -2.40
CA ALA A 67 3.01 9.44 -3.14
C ALA A 67 2.92 8.46 -4.34
N ALA A 68 4.04 8.22 -5.02
CA ALA A 68 4.11 7.22 -6.09
C ALA A 68 3.87 5.80 -5.56
N LEU A 69 4.50 5.43 -4.43
CA LEU A 69 4.27 4.14 -3.77
C LEU A 69 2.82 3.98 -3.32
N PHE A 70 2.22 5.00 -2.72
CA PHE A 70 0.83 4.97 -2.27
C PHE A 70 -0.13 4.69 -3.44
N ARG A 71 0.04 5.41 -4.56
CA ARG A 71 -0.75 5.18 -5.78
C ARG A 71 -0.56 3.77 -6.34
N ALA A 72 0.69 3.28 -6.37
CA ALA A 72 0.98 1.93 -6.81
C ALA A 72 0.32 0.87 -5.92
N SER A 73 0.37 1.04 -4.60
CA SER A 73 -0.28 0.15 -3.63
C SER A 73 -1.80 0.13 -3.81
N LEU A 74 -2.45 1.28 -3.99
CA LEU A 74 -3.88 1.35 -4.27
C LEU A 74 -4.26 0.61 -5.56
N ALA A 75 -3.50 0.81 -6.63
CA ALA A 75 -3.72 0.12 -7.89
C ALA A 75 -3.55 -1.40 -7.74
N GLY A 76 -2.56 -1.84 -6.95
CA GLY A 76 -2.32 -3.25 -6.65
C GLY A 76 -3.49 -3.90 -5.89
N ILE A 77 -3.99 -3.23 -4.85
CA ILE A 77 -5.15 -3.70 -4.06
C ILE A 77 -6.40 -3.79 -4.95
N GLY A 78 -6.65 -2.79 -5.79
CA GLY A 78 -7.76 -2.81 -6.75
C GLY A 78 -7.71 -4.03 -7.66
N ARG A 79 -6.55 -4.30 -8.28
CA ARG A 79 -6.37 -5.49 -9.14
C ARG A 79 -6.54 -6.80 -8.39
N ALA A 80 -6.05 -6.88 -7.15
CA ALA A 80 -6.22 -8.08 -6.31
C ALA A 80 -7.70 -8.34 -5.99
N ARG A 81 -8.44 -7.28 -5.65
CA ARG A 81 -9.89 -7.33 -5.42
C ARG A 81 -10.62 -7.78 -6.69
N ASP A 82 -10.33 -7.16 -7.83
CA ASP A 82 -11.01 -7.49 -9.09
C ASP A 82 -10.74 -8.94 -9.50
N ARG A 83 -9.51 -9.44 -9.27
CA ARG A 83 -9.16 -10.85 -9.47
C ARG A 83 -9.90 -11.79 -8.52
N ALA A 84 -10.04 -11.42 -7.24
CA ALA A 84 -10.79 -12.21 -6.27
C ALA A 84 -12.27 -12.30 -6.64
N LEU A 85 -12.88 -11.21 -7.11
CA LEU A 85 -14.25 -11.19 -7.60
C LEU A 85 -14.42 -12.03 -8.86
N ALA A 86 -13.47 -11.97 -9.80
CA ALA A 86 -13.51 -12.80 -11.01
C ALA A 86 -13.46 -14.30 -10.67
N ILE A 87 -12.67 -14.70 -9.68
CA ILE A 87 -12.61 -16.10 -9.20
C ILE A 87 -13.91 -16.47 -8.47
N ALA A 88 -14.41 -15.61 -7.59
CA ALA A 88 -15.64 -15.87 -6.84
C ALA A 88 -16.89 -15.93 -7.75
N GLY A 89 -16.91 -15.13 -8.81
CA GLY A 89 -17.98 -15.10 -9.82
C GLY A 89 -17.87 -16.19 -10.89
N ALA A 90 -16.75 -16.93 -10.96
CA ALA A 90 -16.60 -18.08 -11.83
C ALA A 90 -17.38 -19.27 -11.25
N ALA A 91 -18.71 -19.24 -11.39
CA ALA A 91 -19.63 -20.28 -10.91
C ALA A 91 -19.48 -21.61 -11.68
N GLU A 92 -18.80 -21.62 -12.83
CA GLU A 92 -18.69 -22.79 -13.70
C GLU A 92 -17.23 -23.16 -13.97
N LEU A 93 -16.81 -24.28 -13.40
CA LEU A 93 -15.57 -24.95 -13.79
C LEU A 93 -15.86 -25.84 -15.00
N ARG A 94 -15.32 -25.45 -16.15
CA ARG A 94 -15.36 -26.25 -17.38
C ARG A 94 -14.17 -27.21 -17.37
N THR A 95 -14.45 -28.47 -17.09
CA THR A 95 -13.46 -29.55 -17.14
C THR A 95 -13.78 -30.46 -18.30
N TYR A 96 -12.77 -30.81 -19.09
CA TYR A 96 -12.90 -31.87 -20.08
C TYR A 96 -12.88 -33.22 -19.36
N ASP A 97 -13.85 -34.09 -19.67
CA ASP A 97 -13.84 -35.47 -19.18
C ASP A 97 -12.80 -36.32 -19.96
N ARG A 98 -12.65 -37.58 -19.54
CA ARG A 98 -11.67 -38.50 -20.13
C ARG A 98 -12.00 -38.85 -21.59
N GLU A 99 -13.25 -38.64 -22.00
CA GLU A 99 -13.79 -38.83 -23.34
C GLU A 99 -13.72 -37.54 -24.20
N GLY A 100 -13.15 -36.44 -23.67
CA GLY A 100 -12.95 -35.18 -24.40
C GLY A 100 -14.21 -34.31 -24.50
N ARG A 101 -15.28 -34.60 -23.76
CA ARG A 101 -16.50 -33.79 -23.75
C ARG A 101 -16.39 -32.69 -22.70
N LEU A 102 -16.94 -31.53 -23.03
CA LEU A 102 -16.95 -30.36 -22.16
C LEU A 102 -17.99 -30.56 -21.04
N HIS A 103 -17.53 -30.88 -19.83
CA HIS A 103 -18.39 -31.01 -18.66
C HIS A 103 -18.41 -29.69 -17.88
N ARG A 104 -19.60 -29.13 -17.69
CA ARG A 104 -19.82 -27.92 -16.89
C ARG A 104 -20.11 -28.38 -15.46
N SER A 105 -19.14 -28.21 -14.57
CA SER A 105 -19.32 -28.46 -13.14
C SER A 105 -19.59 -27.14 -12.43
N GLU A 106 -20.67 -27.07 -11.65
CA GLU A 106 -20.83 -26.01 -10.67
C GLU A 106 -19.67 -26.07 -9.68
N ALA A 107 -19.12 -24.92 -9.32
CA ALA A 107 -18.02 -24.82 -8.37
C ALA A 107 -18.29 -25.71 -7.13
N PRO A 108 -17.36 -26.58 -6.71
CA PRO A 108 -17.64 -27.56 -5.67
C PRO A 108 -17.94 -26.82 -4.37
N VAL A 109 -19.20 -26.81 -3.95
CA VAL A 109 -19.60 -26.62 -2.56
C VAL A 109 -18.82 -27.68 -1.80
N ARG A 110 -17.83 -27.27 -1.00
CA ARG A 110 -16.90 -28.12 -0.22
C ARG A 110 -17.57 -29.43 0.24
N SER A 111 -17.54 -30.46 -0.58
CA SER A 111 -18.06 -31.77 -0.23
C SER A 111 -16.89 -32.55 0.34
N ARG A 112 -17.09 -33.04 1.56
CA ARG A 112 -16.15 -33.85 2.34
C ARG A 112 -15.40 -34.81 1.43
N LEU A 113 -14.07 -34.69 1.41
CA LEU A 113 -13.16 -35.67 0.82
C LEU A 113 -13.49 -37.05 1.41
N SER A 114 -14.16 -37.91 0.64
CA SER A 114 -14.27 -39.32 0.98
C SER A 114 -12.93 -39.98 0.66
N ARG A 115 -12.14 -40.24 1.71
CA ARG A 115 -10.96 -41.10 1.68
C ARG A 115 -11.42 -42.50 1.22
N ARG A 116 -11.04 -42.94 0.02
CA ARG A 116 -11.20 -44.35 -0.38
C ARG A 116 -9.98 -45.13 0.11
N ALA A 117 -10.25 -46.16 0.90
CA ALA A 117 -9.36 -47.27 1.21
C ALA A 117 -9.27 -48.21 0.02
#